data_AF-A0A6A5AQF6-F1
#
_entry.id   AF-A0A6A5AQF6-F1
#
_cell.length_a   1.000
_cell.length_b   1.000
_cell.length_c   1.000
_cell.angle_alpha   90.00
_cell.angle_beta   90.00
_cell.angle_gamma   90.00
#
_symmetry.space_group_name_H-M   'P 1'
#
loop_
_entity.id
_entity.type
_entity.pdbx_description
1 polymer ?
#
loop_
_entity_poly.entity_id
_entity_poly.type
_entity_poly.pdbx_seq_one_letter_code
_entity_poly.pdbx_strand_id
1 'polypeptide(L)'
;MHRWLMLGDVCCRTMVNIPKERRTFCKSKKCRKHTVHKVTQYKAGKASKFAQGARRYNEKQQGFGGQTKPVFHKKAKTTKKITLRMECKDCKAKKQLPIKRTKHFELGEKKKSSGHVY
;
A
#
# COMPACT_ATOMS: atom_id res chain seq x y z
N MET A 1 38.33 18.85 -10.34
CA MET A 1 38.04 18.57 -8.93
C MET A 1 36.88 19.44 -8.46
N HIS A 2 35.63 18.98 -8.61
CA HIS A 2 34.48 19.65 -7.98
C HIS A 2 33.88 18.68 -6.97
N ARG A 3 34.19 18.99 -5.72
CA ARG A 3 33.70 18.36 -4.50
C ARG A 3 32.20 18.63 -4.42
N TRP A 4 31.40 17.79 -5.07
CA TRP A 4 29.97 17.68 -4.80
C TRP A 4 29.85 17.15 -3.38
N LEU A 5 29.70 18.06 -2.43
CA LEU A 5 29.20 17.76 -1.10
C LEU A 5 27.88 17.02 -1.31
N MET A 6 27.94 15.71 -1.14
CA MET A 6 26.81 14.84 -0.83
C MET A 6 26.18 15.42 0.44
N LEU A 7 25.27 16.38 0.25
CA LEU A 7 24.21 16.64 1.22
C LEU A 7 23.32 15.40 1.18
N GLY A 8 23.83 14.36 1.85
CA GLY A 8 23.18 13.09 2.03
C GLY A 8 21.78 13.39 2.55
N ASP A 9 20.81 12.79 1.86
CA ASP A 9 19.42 12.72 2.25
C ASP A 9 19.31 12.63 3.77
N VAL A 10 18.92 13.73 4.42
CA VAL A 10 18.34 13.69 5.75
C VAL A 10 17.00 12.99 5.57
N CYS A 11 17.05 11.65 5.43
CA CYS A 11 15.90 10.78 5.48
C CYS A 11 15.44 10.81 6.94
N CYS A 12 14.79 11.91 7.33
CA CYS A 12 14.03 12.02 8.55
C CYS A 12 13.21 10.73 8.65
N ARG A 13 13.51 9.91 9.66
CA ARG A 13 12.75 8.71 10.02
C ARG A 13 11.39 9.18 10.56
N THR A 14 10.56 9.79 9.71
CA THR A 14 9.19 10.10 10.05
C THR A 14 8.41 8.79 10.05
N MET A 15 8.27 8.22 11.23
CA MET A 15 7.40 7.08 11.49
C MET A 15 5.96 7.46 11.09
N VAL A 16 5.39 6.77 10.09
CA VAL A 16 4.04 7.07 9.62
C VAL A 16 3.05 6.21 10.37
N ASN A 17 2.37 6.82 11.34
CA ASN A 17 1.32 6.19 12.14
C ASN A 17 -0.07 6.59 11.62
N ILE A 18 -0.92 5.59 11.38
CA ILE A 18 -2.32 5.80 10.96
C ILE A 18 -3.27 5.13 11.96
N PRO A 19 -4.35 5.81 12.40
CA PRO A 19 -5.30 5.23 13.32
C PRO A 19 -6.06 4.05 12.69
N LYS A 20 -6.39 3.06 13.51
CA LYS A 20 -7.20 1.88 13.11
C LYS A 20 -8.65 2.26 12.78
N GLU A 21 -9.11 3.41 13.24
CA GLU A 21 -10.44 3.94 12.94
C GLU A 21 -10.35 5.38 12.44
N ARG A 22 -11.11 5.72 11.40
CA ARG A 22 -11.17 7.09 10.87
C ARG A 22 -12.59 7.42 10.41
N ARG A 23 -13.08 8.60 10.76
CA ARG A 23 -14.34 9.13 10.20
C ARG A 23 -14.08 9.69 8.81
N THR A 24 -14.75 9.14 7.80
CA THR A 24 -14.64 9.60 6.41
C THR A 24 -15.97 9.46 5.68
N PHE A 25 -16.12 10.16 4.55
CA PHE A 25 -17.30 10.07 3.71
C PHE A 25 -17.46 8.68 3.10
N CYS A 26 -18.61 8.05 3.33
CA CYS A 26 -18.98 6.78 2.71
C CYS A 26 -19.72 7.03 1.38
N LYS A 27 -19.11 6.62 0.27
CA LYS A 27 -19.71 6.74 -1.09
C LYS A 27 -20.82 5.71 -1.36
N SER A 28 -21.08 4.79 -0.44
CA SER A 28 -22.12 3.78 -0.60
C SER A 28 -23.49 4.46 -0.73
N LYS A 29 -24.32 3.96 -1.67
CA LYS A 29 -25.70 4.43 -1.87
C LYS A 29 -26.52 4.39 -0.57
N LYS A 30 -26.21 3.45 0.32
CA LYS A 30 -26.91 3.24 1.60
C LYS A 30 -26.59 4.28 2.68
N CYS A 31 -25.38 4.85 2.67
CA CYS A 31 -24.93 5.74 3.74
C CYS A 31 -24.88 7.21 3.31
N ARG A 32 -24.18 7.51 2.19
CA ARG A 32 -23.93 8.87 1.68
C ARG A 32 -23.63 9.93 2.76
N LYS A 33 -22.98 9.51 3.86
CA LYS A 33 -22.69 10.34 5.03
C LYS A 33 -21.31 10.00 5.58
N HIS A 34 -20.83 10.84 6.50
CA HIS A 34 -19.58 10.58 7.22
C HIS A 34 -19.82 9.53 8.30
N THR A 35 -19.16 8.39 8.16
CA THR A 35 -19.28 7.26 9.10
C THR A 35 -17.90 6.83 9.58
N VAL A 36 -17.87 6.08 10.67
CA VAL A 36 -16.62 5.49 11.18
C VAL A 36 -16.22 4.32 10.28
N HIS A 37 -14.99 4.36 9.78
CA HIS A 37 -14.41 3.30 8.96
C HIS A 37 -13.30 2.58 9.71
N LYS A 38 -13.28 1.25 9.63
CA LYS A 38 -12.16 0.41 10.05
C LYS A 38 -11.06 0.47 8.99
N VAL A 39 -9.86 0.83 9.40
CA VAL A 39 -8.69 0.97 8.53
C VAL A 39 -7.86 -0.30 8.63
N THR A 40 -7.54 -0.90 7.49
CA THR A 40 -6.64 -2.06 7.39
C THR A 40 -5.66 -1.87 6.24
N GLN A 41 -4.53 -2.58 6.29
CA GLN A 41 -3.59 -2.59 5.17
C GLN A 41 -4.12 -3.50 4.05
N TYR A 42 -4.08 -3.03 2.80
CA TYR A 42 -4.35 -3.89 1.65
C TYR A 42 -3.21 -4.88 1.44
N LYS A 43 -3.57 -6.16 1.29
CA LYS A 43 -2.68 -7.21 0.80
C LYS A 43 -3.28 -7.77 -0.49
N ALA A 44 -2.42 -8.02 -1.48
CA ALA A 44 -2.82 -8.69 -2.70
C ALA A 44 -3.25 -10.13 -2.39
N GLY A 45 -4.31 -10.58 -3.05
CA GLY A 45 -4.77 -11.97 -2.93
C GLY A 45 -3.91 -12.94 -3.76
N LYS A 46 -4.20 -14.24 -3.64
CA LYS A 46 -3.60 -15.29 -4.47
C LYS A 46 -3.96 -15.06 -5.95
N ALA A 47 -3.00 -15.22 -6.83
CA ALA A 47 -3.24 -15.13 -8.28
C ALA A 47 -4.14 -16.28 -8.76
N SER A 48 -5.12 -15.95 -9.61
CA SER A 48 -5.99 -16.93 -10.26
C SER A 48 -5.32 -17.52 -11.50
N LYS A 49 -5.36 -18.85 -11.66
CA LYS A 49 -4.83 -19.56 -12.84
C LYS A 49 -5.74 -19.47 -14.06
N PHE A 50 -7.04 -19.26 -13.85
CA PHE A 50 -8.06 -19.25 -14.91
C PHE A 50 -8.22 -17.89 -15.58
N ALA A 51 -7.53 -16.86 -15.10
CA ALA A 51 -7.50 -15.56 -15.74
C ALA A 51 -6.97 -15.70 -17.18
N GLN A 52 -7.57 -14.97 -18.13
CA GLN A 52 -7.22 -15.06 -19.56
C GLN A 52 -5.71 -14.89 -19.82
N GLY A 53 -5.06 -13.92 -19.14
CA GLY A 53 -3.63 -13.70 -19.26
C GLY A 53 -2.77 -14.85 -18.73
N ALA A 54 -3.22 -15.52 -17.67
CA ALA A 54 -2.54 -16.68 -17.11
C ALA A 54 -2.69 -17.90 -18.02
N ARG A 55 -3.90 -18.15 -18.57
CA ARG A 55 -4.14 -19.23 -19.55
C ARG A 55 -3.25 -19.08 -20.78
N ARG A 56 -3.27 -17.90 -21.41
CA ARG A 56 -2.42 -17.57 -22.57
C ARG A 56 -0.93 -17.70 -22.25
N TYR A 57 -0.49 -17.29 -21.06
CA TYR A 57 0.91 -17.42 -20.66
C TYR A 57 1.32 -18.88 -20.51
N ASN A 58 0.50 -19.69 -19.86
CA ASN A 58 0.77 -21.11 -19.67
C ASN A 58 0.80 -21.87 -20.99
N GLU A 59 -0.15 -21.60 -21.90
CA GLU A 59 -0.17 -22.16 -23.26
C GLU A 59 1.07 -21.74 -24.06
N LYS A 60 1.45 -20.46 -24.00
CA LYS A 60 2.64 -19.98 -24.70
C LYS A 60 3.93 -20.61 -24.16
N GLN A 61 3.95 -20.98 -22.88
CA GLN A 61 5.12 -21.56 -22.24
C GLN A 61 5.22 -23.09 -22.45
N GLN A 62 4.21 -23.75 -23.02
CA GLN A 62 4.24 -25.20 -23.28
C GLN A 62 5.17 -25.54 -24.45
N GLY A 63 5.76 -26.74 -24.40
CA GLY A 63 6.67 -27.24 -25.41
C GLY A 63 8.12 -26.78 -25.20
N PHE A 64 8.88 -26.74 -26.29
CA PHE A 64 10.28 -26.33 -26.30
C PHE A 64 10.41 -24.86 -26.70
N GLY A 65 11.45 -24.17 -26.21
CA GLY A 65 11.68 -22.75 -26.52
C GLY A 65 11.99 -21.85 -25.32
N GLY A 66 12.08 -22.41 -24.11
CA GLY A 66 12.52 -21.69 -22.92
C GLY A 66 11.54 -20.61 -22.45
N GLN A 67 12.08 -19.50 -21.91
CA GLN A 67 11.28 -18.44 -21.31
C GLN A 67 10.68 -17.50 -22.37
N THR A 68 9.35 -17.52 -22.53
CA THR A 68 8.67 -16.81 -23.66
C THR A 68 8.25 -15.36 -23.40
N LYS A 69 8.41 -14.86 -22.17
CA LYS A 69 8.10 -13.48 -21.76
C LYS A 69 9.23 -12.87 -20.93
N PRO A 70 9.46 -11.55 -21.05
CA PRO A 70 10.57 -10.89 -20.37
C PRO A 70 10.42 -10.93 -18.85
N VAL A 71 11.51 -11.25 -18.17
CA VAL A 71 11.63 -11.14 -16.71
C VAL A 71 12.30 -9.82 -16.37
N PHE A 72 11.68 -9.06 -15.46
CA PHE A 72 12.19 -7.74 -15.07
C PHE A 72 13.26 -7.82 -13.97
N HIS A 73 14.51 -7.48 -14.31
CA HIS A 73 15.67 -7.62 -13.41
C HIS A 73 16.07 -6.31 -12.69
N LYS A 74 15.95 -5.16 -13.35
CA LYS A 74 16.50 -3.88 -12.84
C LYS A 74 15.52 -3.14 -11.90
N LYS A 75 15.29 -3.67 -10.69
CA LYS A 75 14.42 -3.04 -9.68
C LYS A 75 15.13 -1.90 -8.95
N ALA A 76 14.77 -0.65 -9.26
CA ALA A 76 15.33 0.54 -8.61
C ALA A 76 14.58 0.99 -7.33
N LYS A 77 13.27 0.71 -7.21
CA LYS A 77 12.46 1.23 -6.09
C LYS A 77 12.56 0.32 -4.86
N THR A 78 12.99 0.89 -3.74
CA THR A 78 13.16 0.19 -2.45
C THR A 78 11.87 0.04 -1.66
N THR A 79 10.90 0.96 -1.83
CA THR A 79 9.62 0.98 -1.09
C THR A 79 8.43 0.86 -2.02
N LYS A 80 7.27 0.49 -1.47
CA LYS A 80 5.98 0.40 -2.19
C LYS A 80 5.04 1.51 -1.71
N LYS A 81 4.04 1.87 -2.53
CA LYS A 81 2.91 2.67 -2.04
C LYS A 81 2.01 1.76 -1.21
N ILE A 82 1.73 2.14 0.02
CA ILE A 82 0.84 1.38 0.90
C ILE A 82 -0.59 1.84 0.61
N THR A 83 -1.48 0.88 0.37
CA THR A 83 -2.90 1.15 0.13
C THR A 83 -3.69 0.75 1.37
N LEU A 84 -4.48 1.67 1.91
CA LEU A 84 -5.41 1.39 3.00
C LEU A 84 -6.72 0.83 2.43
N ARG A 85 -7.28 -0.16 3.09
CA ARG A 85 -8.68 -0.58 2.92
C ARG A 85 -9.50 0.01 4.06
N MET A 86 -10.39 0.93 3.70
CA MET A 86 -11.36 1.55 4.59
C MET A 86 -12.67 0.78 4.48
N GLU A 87 -13.11 0.13 5.55
CA GLU A 87 -14.38 -0.59 5.62
C GLU A 87 -15.38 0.19 6.49
N CYS A 88 -16.52 0.58 5.94
CA CYS A 88 -17.57 1.26 6.68
C CYS A 88 -18.21 0.30 7.70
N LYS A 89 -18.33 0.72 8.97
CA LYS A 89 -18.97 -0.11 10.01
C LYS A 89 -20.45 -0.40 9.70
N ASP A 90 -21.17 0.56 9.11
CA ASP A 90 -22.62 0.46 8.89
C ASP A 90 -22.97 -0.37 7.65
N CYS A 91 -22.40 -0.03 6.48
CA CYS A 91 -22.78 -0.68 5.20
C CYS A 91 -21.75 -1.68 4.67
N LYS A 92 -20.63 -1.90 5.37
CA LYS A 92 -19.54 -2.81 4.98
C LYS A 92 -18.90 -2.51 3.60
N ALA A 93 -19.22 -1.35 3.02
CA ALA A 93 -18.61 -0.91 1.78
C ALA A 93 -17.12 -0.63 2.00
N LYS A 94 -16.30 -1.06 1.03
CA LYS A 94 -14.84 -0.98 1.09
C LYS A 94 -14.34 0.06 0.11
N LYS A 95 -13.48 0.98 0.57
CA LYS A 95 -12.80 1.97 -0.27
C LYS A 95 -11.29 1.78 -0.13
N GLN A 96 -10.56 1.91 -1.24
CA GLN A 96 -9.11 1.88 -1.24
C GLN A 96 -8.54 3.29 -1.29
N LEU A 97 -7.54 3.57 -0.45
CA LEU A 97 -6.83 4.85 -0.41
C LEU A 97 -5.32 4.62 -0.47
N PRO A 98 -4.64 4.96 -1.58
CA PRO A 98 -3.20 4.90 -1.66
C PRO A 98 -2.55 6.07 -0.94
N ILE A 99 -1.46 5.80 -0.22
CA ILE A 99 -0.62 6.80 0.44
C ILE A 99 0.66 7.01 -0.37
N LYS A 100 1.40 8.09 -0.05
CA LYS A 100 2.80 8.27 -0.45
C LYS A 100 3.65 7.07 0.00
N ARG A 101 4.80 6.88 -0.65
CA ARG A 101 5.72 5.78 -0.33
C ARG A 101 6.38 6.04 1.03
N THR A 102 6.43 5.03 1.89
CA THR A 102 7.07 5.10 3.20
C THR A 102 7.92 3.85 3.40
N LYS A 103 9.00 3.95 4.20
CA LYS A 103 9.86 2.80 4.58
C LYS A 103 9.25 2.02 5.74
N HIS A 104 8.76 2.74 6.75
CA HIS A 104 8.12 2.19 7.95
C HIS A 104 6.65 2.62 7.99
N PHE A 105 5.78 1.71 8.41
CA PHE A 105 4.35 1.92 8.47
C PHE A 105 3.73 1.07 9.57
N GLU A 106 3.09 1.74 10.52
CA GLU A 106 2.42 1.11 11.65
C GLU A 106 0.95 1.54 11.71
N LEU A 107 0.10 0.63 12.21
CA LEU A 107 -1.32 0.85 12.35
C LEU A 107 -1.72 0.92 13.83
N GLY A 108 -2.09 2.11 14.28
CA GLY A 108 -2.70 2.34 15.59
C GLY A 108 -1.73 2.29 16.77
N GLU A 109 -0.53 2.85 16.63
CA GLU A 109 0.32 3.09 17.80
C GLU A 109 -0.26 4.19 18.69
N LYS A 110 -0.03 4.06 20.00
CA LYS A 110 -0.38 5.09 20.99
C LYS A 110 0.34 6.38 20.63
N LYS A 111 -0.37 7.51 20.67
CA LYS A 111 0.25 8.83 20.51
C LYS A 111 1.33 8.97 21.57
N LYS A 112 2.56 9.30 21.17
CA LYS A 112 3.63 9.63 22.11
C LYS A 112 3.14 10.81 22.96
N SER A 113 3.18 10.68 24.28
CA SER A 113 2.89 11.79 25.18
C SER A 113 3.91 12.90 24.91
N SER A 114 3.45 14.13 24.74
CA SER A 114 4.31 15.30 24.86
C SER A 114 4.66 15.41 26.34
N GLY A 115 5.77 14.78 26.74
CA GLY A 115 6.34 15.01 28.06
C GLY A 115 6.70 16.48 28.16
N HIS A 116 5.98 17.24 28.98
CA HIS A 116 6.52 18.47 29.52
C HIS A 116 7.66 18.04 30.42
N VAL A 117 8.90 18.21 29.96
CA VAL A 117 10.08 18.10 30.81
C VAL A 117 10.15 19.44 31.54
N TYR A 118 10.02 19.43 32.87
CA TYR A 118 10.39 20.59 33.69
C TYR A 118 11.90 20.75 33.68
#